data_AF-A0A257ADC8-F1
#
_entry.id   AF-A0A257ADC8-F1
#
_cell.length_a   1.000
_cell.length_b   1.000
_cell.length_c   1.000
_cell.angle_alpha   90.00
_cell.angle_beta   90.00
_cell.angle_gamma   90.00
#
_symmetry.space_group_name_H-M   'P 1'
#
loop_
_entity.id
_entity.type
_entity.pdbx_description
1 polymer ?
#
loop_
_entity_poly.entity_id
_entity_poly.type
_entity_poly.pdbx_seq_one_letter_code
_entity_poly.pdbx_strand_id
1 'polypeptide(L)'
;MGYEKKLLYLFLTLSSLLMPFLLPAIQVQDDCPYGIKNDTYPGKCPRYIDTDGDGICDHSQPPPEDNSSSAGREKINDGAINKLIVTFSIAMVAILFTEIIARKKKAIITYTWNIILLTLFIVSALSGVLLEFIRDLTWITIHTVASLLFLWVGIYHVIKHAKYYVRKLKRKNIDNK
;
A
#
# COMPACT_ATOMS: atom_id res chain seq x y z
N MET A 1 17.06 -16.62 24.34
CA MET A 1 16.16 -16.96 23.20
C MET A 1 14.86 -16.13 23.14
N GLY A 2 14.65 -15.14 24.02
CA GLY A 2 13.35 -14.47 24.19
C GLY A 2 13.11 -13.18 23.37
N TYR A 3 14.07 -12.25 23.34
CA TYR A 3 13.86 -10.93 22.73
C TYR A 3 13.64 -10.97 21.20
N GLU A 4 14.24 -11.96 20.54
CA GLU A 4 14.22 -12.06 19.07
C GLU A 4 12.93 -12.65 18.48
N LYS A 5 12.12 -13.33 19.31
CA LYS A 5 10.75 -13.71 18.95
C LYS A 5 9.82 -12.54 19.28
N LYS A 6 10.05 -11.88 20.41
CA LYS A 6 9.30 -10.68 20.82
C LYS A 6 9.36 -9.57 19.77
N LEU A 7 10.52 -9.29 19.16
CA LEU A 7 10.64 -8.26 18.13
C LEU A 7 9.82 -8.57 16.86
N LEU A 8 9.75 -9.84 16.46
CA LEU A 8 9.01 -10.29 15.28
C LEU A 8 7.51 -10.27 15.53
N TYR A 9 7.07 -10.76 16.69
CA TYR A 9 5.67 -10.67 17.11
C TYR A 9 5.24 -9.21 17.31
N LEU A 10 6.10 -8.36 17.87
CA LEU A 10 5.86 -6.93 18.03
C LEU A 10 5.63 -6.27 16.65
N PHE A 11 6.49 -6.54 15.66
CA PHE A 11 6.31 -6.02 14.30
C PHE A 11 4.98 -6.47 13.69
N LEU A 12 4.62 -7.75 13.81
CA LEU A 12 3.36 -8.28 13.31
C LEU A 12 2.14 -7.66 14.02
N THR A 13 2.18 -7.51 15.34
CA THR A 13 1.09 -6.89 16.12
C THR A 13 0.96 -5.39 15.85
N LEU A 14 2.09 -4.68 15.76
CA LEU A 14 2.11 -3.24 15.50
C LEU A 14 1.61 -2.97 14.08
N SER A 15 1.99 -3.81 13.11
CA SER A 15 1.45 -3.74 11.76
C SER A 15 -0.06 -3.99 11.72
N SER A 16 -0.56 -5.00 12.45
CA SER A 16 -2.00 -5.27 12.52
C SER A 16 -2.79 -4.11 13.13
N LEU A 17 -2.19 -3.40 14.09
CA LEU A 17 -2.82 -2.31 14.82
C LEU A 17 -2.74 -0.96 14.07
N LEU A 18 -1.66 -0.72 13.31
CA LEU A 18 -1.44 0.52 12.57
C LEU A 18 -2.11 0.56 11.19
N MET A 19 -2.46 -0.59 10.61
CA MET A 19 -3.16 -0.68 9.32
C MET A 19 -4.45 0.15 9.22
N PRO A 20 -5.37 0.17 10.22
CA PRO A 20 -6.56 1.02 10.14
C PRO A 20 -6.26 2.53 10.18
N PHE A 21 -5.07 2.94 10.65
CA PHE A 21 -4.71 4.36 10.80
C PHE A 21 -3.95 4.95 9.59
N LEU A 22 -3.42 4.12 8.68
CA LEU A 22 -2.66 4.58 7.50
C LEU A 22 -3.53 4.96 6.30
N LEU A 23 -4.86 4.95 6.45
CA LEU A 23 -5.82 5.02 5.35
C LEU A 23 -6.34 6.41 4.91
N PRO A 24 -6.03 7.57 5.53
CA PRO A 24 -6.51 8.85 5.00
C PRO A 24 -5.51 9.42 3.98
N ALA A 25 -5.43 8.85 2.77
CA ALA A 25 -4.59 9.42 1.72
C ALA A 25 -5.02 9.15 0.26
N ILE A 26 -6.23 8.64 0.02
CA ILE A 26 -6.76 8.56 -1.35
C ILE A 26 -8.01 9.41 -1.41
N GLN A 27 -7.80 10.72 -1.33
CA GLN A 27 -8.81 11.64 -1.83
C GLN A 27 -8.83 11.43 -3.35
N VAL A 28 -9.85 10.70 -3.84
CA VAL A 28 -10.18 10.75 -5.26
C VAL A 28 -10.67 12.16 -5.48
N GLN A 29 -9.76 13.01 -5.92
CA GLN A 29 -10.07 14.36 -6.33
C GLN A 29 -10.79 14.23 -7.67
N ASP A 30 -12.12 14.06 -7.61
CA ASP A 30 -13.01 14.26 -8.76
C ASP A 30 -13.05 15.75 -9.17
N ASP A 31 -12.42 16.62 -8.37
CA ASP A 31 -12.22 18.03 -8.64
C ASP A 31 -11.08 18.27 -9.64
N CYS A 32 -11.13 19.43 -10.31
CA CYS A 32 -10.06 19.93 -11.16
C CYS A 32 -8.68 19.76 -10.46
N PRO A 33 -7.68 19.12 -11.10
CA PRO A 33 -6.36 18.86 -10.48
C PRO A 33 -5.59 20.15 -10.18
N TYR A 34 -5.99 21.26 -10.79
CA TYR A 34 -5.45 22.59 -10.50
C TYR A 34 -6.17 23.31 -9.36
N GLY A 35 -7.21 22.69 -8.76
CA GLY A 35 -8.02 23.29 -7.69
C GLY A 35 -8.77 24.55 -8.13
N ILE A 36 -8.98 24.74 -9.43
CA ILE A 36 -9.67 25.90 -10.00
C ILE A 36 -11.16 25.72 -9.73
N LYS A 37 -11.79 26.74 -9.17
CA LYS A 37 -13.25 26.82 -8.99
C LYS A 37 -13.87 27.59 -10.13
N ASN A 38 -14.99 27.12 -10.63
CA ASN A 38 -15.78 27.76 -11.69
C ASN A 38 -14.94 28.12 -12.93
N ASP A 39 -14.21 27.13 -13.47
CA ASP A 39 -13.34 27.29 -14.62
C ASP A 39 -14.16 27.49 -15.90
N THR A 40 -14.12 28.69 -16.47
CA THR A 40 -14.93 29.08 -17.64
C THR A 40 -14.31 28.60 -18.96
N TYR A 41 -15.13 28.25 -19.94
CA TYR A 41 -14.69 27.97 -21.31
C TYR A 41 -13.73 29.05 -21.86
N PRO A 42 -12.58 28.71 -22.49
CA PRO A 42 -12.16 27.38 -22.96
C PRO A 42 -11.50 26.46 -21.91
N GLY A 43 -11.53 26.83 -20.64
CA GLY A 43 -11.10 25.99 -19.52
C GLY A 43 -9.59 25.77 -19.41
N LYS A 44 -9.08 25.74 -18.18
CA LYS A 44 -7.73 25.24 -17.85
C LYS A 44 -7.76 23.82 -17.27
N CYS A 45 -8.93 23.33 -16.88
CA CYS A 45 -9.14 21.98 -16.41
C CYS A 45 -8.82 20.98 -17.55
N PRO A 46 -7.91 20.01 -17.35
CA PRO A 46 -7.56 19.03 -18.40
C PRO A 46 -8.74 18.15 -18.84
N ARG A 47 -9.80 18.10 -18.03
CA ARG A 47 -11.03 17.35 -18.27
C ARG A 47 -12.21 18.32 -18.28
N TYR A 48 -12.15 19.35 -19.12
CA TYR A 48 -13.29 20.25 -19.28
C TYR A 48 -14.50 19.47 -19.80
N ILE A 49 -15.55 19.40 -19.00
CA ILE A 49 -16.87 18.84 -19.33
C ILE A 49 -17.88 19.85 -18.80
N ASP A 50 -18.85 20.18 -19.63
CA ASP A 50 -19.91 21.15 -19.36
C ASP A 50 -21.20 20.46 -19.80
N THR A 51 -21.83 19.75 -18.85
CA THR A 51 -22.99 18.90 -19.14
C THR A 51 -24.28 19.71 -19.20
N ASP A 52 -24.36 20.78 -18.40
CA ASP A 52 -25.56 21.63 -18.29
C ASP A 52 -25.52 22.87 -19.21
N GLY A 53 -24.37 23.13 -19.86
CA GLY A 53 -24.20 24.19 -20.84
C GLY A 53 -24.05 25.58 -20.21
N ASP A 54 -23.66 25.67 -18.94
CA ASP A 54 -23.52 26.93 -18.21
C ASP A 54 -22.19 27.66 -18.51
N GLY A 55 -21.30 27.05 -19.30
CA GLY A 55 -20.01 27.59 -19.68
C GLY A 55 -18.93 27.42 -18.61
N ILE A 56 -19.19 26.62 -17.58
CA ILE A 56 -18.31 26.27 -16.49
C ILE A 56 -18.01 24.76 -16.53
N CYS A 57 -16.81 24.37 -16.13
CA CYS A 57 -16.45 22.97 -16.01
C CYS A 57 -17.15 22.31 -14.81
N ASP A 58 -17.91 21.23 -15.04
CA ASP A 58 -18.58 20.41 -14.02
C ASP A 58 -17.61 19.96 -12.90
N HIS A 59 -16.37 19.64 -13.27
CA HIS A 59 -15.30 19.23 -12.33
C HIS A 59 -14.72 20.38 -11.49
N SER A 60 -15.09 21.62 -11.78
CA SER A 60 -14.67 22.81 -11.02
C SER A 60 -15.77 23.36 -10.12
N GLN A 61 -16.95 22.73 -10.15
CA GLN A 61 -18.13 23.12 -9.40
C GLN A 61 -18.32 22.20 -8.19
N PRO A 62 -18.84 22.73 -7.07
CA PRO A 62 -19.31 21.87 -6.00
C PRO A 62 -20.50 21.03 -6.48
N PRO A 63 -20.68 19.79 -5.98
CA PRO A 63 -21.86 19.00 -6.28
C PRO A 63 -23.13 19.80 -5.94
N PRO A 64 -24.21 19.66 -6.74
CA PRO A 64 -25.44 20.42 -6.54
C PRO A 64 -25.97 20.20 -5.13
N GLU A 65 -26.39 21.28 -4.47
CA GLU A 65 -26.84 21.28 -3.07
C GLU A 65 -28.05 20.34 -2.88
N ASP A 66 -27.79 19.11 -2.45
CA ASP A 66 -28.75 18.36 -1.67
C ASP A 66 -28.67 18.87 -0.23
N ASN A 67 -29.79 19.31 0.32
CA ASN A 67 -29.90 19.75 1.71
C ASN A 67 -29.64 18.58 2.67
N SER A 68 -28.37 18.19 2.82
CA SER A 68 -27.89 17.24 3.81
C SER A 68 -26.60 17.77 4.41
N SER A 69 -26.77 18.67 5.38
CA SER A 69 -25.72 19.11 6.29
C SER A 69 -24.99 17.91 6.90
N SER A 70 -23.82 17.58 6.35
CA SER A 70 -22.79 16.85 7.08
C SER A 70 -21.43 17.32 6.60
N ALA A 71 -20.72 17.97 7.53
CA ALA A 71 -19.30 18.24 7.43
C ALA A 71 -18.58 17.01 6.88
N GLY A 72 -17.70 17.25 5.88
CA GLY A 72 -16.99 16.26 5.07
C GLY A 72 -16.69 14.95 5.80
N ARG A 73 -17.58 13.99 5.62
CA ARG A 73 -17.23 12.57 5.67
C ARG A 73 -17.18 12.14 4.23
N GLU A 74 -15.97 12.19 3.68
CA GLU A 74 -15.55 11.38 2.55
C GLU A 74 -16.15 9.99 2.76
N LYS A 75 -17.11 9.59 1.91
CA LYS A 75 -17.60 8.22 1.91
C LYS A 75 -16.44 7.37 1.45
N ILE A 76 -15.67 6.91 2.44
CA ILE A 76 -14.70 5.86 2.31
C ILE A 76 -15.33 4.79 1.41
N ASN A 77 -14.70 4.50 0.28
CA ASN A 77 -15.14 3.41 -0.58
C ASN A 77 -14.88 2.11 0.19
N ASP A 78 -15.89 1.65 0.93
CA ASP A 78 -15.84 0.46 1.78
C ASP A 78 -15.31 -0.76 1.00
N GLY A 79 -15.59 -0.82 -0.31
CA GLY A 79 -15.07 -1.86 -1.20
C GLY A 79 -13.54 -1.84 -1.38
N ALA A 80 -12.92 -0.66 -1.45
CA ALA A 80 -11.46 -0.53 -1.58
C ALA A 80 -10.76 -0.89 -0.26
N ILE A 81 -11.30 -0.46 0.88
CA ILE A 81 -10.78 -0.82 2.20
C ILE A 81 -10.86 -2.32 2.43
N ASN A 82 -12.01 -2.93 2.14
CA ASN A 82 -12.19 -4.37 2.31
C ASN A 82 -11.19 -5.17 1.46
N LYS A 83 -10.94 -4.75 0.21
CA LYS A 83 -9.92 -5.38 -0.64
C LYS A 83 -8.53 -5.30 -0.03
N LEU A 84 -8.15 -4.15 0.52
CA LEU A 84 -6.84 -3.95 1.13
C LEU A 84 -6.67 -4.78 2.41
N ILE A 85 -7.66 -4.75 3.31
CA ILE A 85 -7.68 -5.54 4.54
C ILE A 85 -7.58 -7.04 4.23
N VAL A 86 -8.36 -7.55 3.27
CA VAL A 86 -8.32 -8.95 2.86
C VAL A 86 -6.93 -9.31 2.31
N THR A 87 -6.36 -8.46 1.47
CA THR A 87 -5.03 -8.69 0.87
C THR A 87 -3.94 -8.77 1.93
N PHE A 88 -3.90 -7.85 2.89
CA PHE A 88 -2.94 -7.88 3.99
C PHE A 88 -3.17 -9.06 4.94
N SER A 89 -4.42 -9.43 5.20
CA SER A 89 -4.76 -10.59 6.03
C SER A 89 -4.24 -11.89 5.41
N ILE A 90 -4.43 -12.07 4.10
CA ILE A 90 -3.90 -13.22 3.35
C ILE A 90 -2.37 -13.23 3.41
N ALA A 91 -1.72 -12.08 3.19
CA ALA A 91 -0.26 -11.98 3.26
C ALA A 91 0.24 -12.37 4.66
N MET A 92 -0.39 -11.89 5.73
CA MET A 92 -0.01 -12.19 7.11
C MET A 92 -0.15 -13.68 7.43
N VAL A 93 -1.26 -14.31 7.04
CA VAL A 93 -1.45 -15.76 7.17
C VAL A 93 -0.37 -16.54 6.42
N ALA A 94 0.01 -16.10 5.20
CA ALA A 94 1.08 -16.73 4.44
C ALA A 94 2.45 -16.60 5.14
N ILE A 95 2.75 -15.47 5.79
CA ILE A 95 3.97 -15.32 6.59
C ILE A 95 3.99 -16.32 7.75
N LEU A 96 2.88 -16.44 8.49
CA LEU A 96 2.79 -17.39 9.61
C LEU A 96 2.94 -18.85 9.14
N PHE A 97 2.29 -19.20 8.04
CA PHE A 97 2.35 -20.54 7.46
C PHE A 97 3.78 -20.89 7.00
N THR A 98 4.46 -19.96 6.32
CA THR A 98 5.86 -20.16 5.91
C THR A 98 6.81 -20.27 7.09
N GLU A 99 6.56 -19.59 8.22
CA GLU A 99 7.34 -19.81 9.45
C GLU A 99 7.16 -21.20 10.05
N ILE A 100 5.97 -21.79 9.96
CA ILE A 100 5.71 -23.17 10.40
C ILE A 100 6.52 -24.14 9.53
N ILE A 101 6.50 -23.96 8.21
CA ILE A 101 7.24 -24.81 7.26
C ILE A 101 8.76 -24.59 7.38
N ALA A 102 9.21 -23.37 7.73
CA ALA A 102 10.63 -23.02 7.89
C ALA A 102 11.35 -23.85 8.94
N ARG A 103 10.59 -24.42 9.90
CA ARG A 103 11.13 -25.34 10.90
C ARG A 103 11.62 -26.65 10.29
N LYS A 104 11.01 -27.09 9.18
CA LYS A 104 11.32 -28.36 8.50
C LYS A 104 12.20 -28.17 7.25
N LYS A 105 12.00 -27.11 6.47
CA LYS A 105 12.66 -26.90 5.16
C LYS A 105 13.29 -25.51 5.00
N LYS A 106 14.28 -25.20 5.85
CA LYS A 106 14.88 -23.86 5.96
C LYS A 106 15.56 -23.33 4.68
N ALA A 107 16.28 -24.19 3.96
CA ALA A 107 17.01 -23.80 2.73
C ALA A 107 16.05 -23.37 1.61
N ILE A 108 15.03 -24.19 1.33
CA ILE A 108 14.00 -23.93 0.31
C ILE A 108 13.29 -22.61 0.59
N ILE A 109 12.89 -22.38 1.85
CA ILE A 109 12.15 -21.18 2.21
C ILE A 109 12.97 -19.91 2.02
N THR A 110 14.28 -19.96 2.20
CA THR A 110 15.13 -18.78 2.00
C THR A 110 15.13 -18.36 0.52
N TYR A 111 15.18 -19.32 -0.40
CA TYR A 111 15.08 -19.05 -1.84
C TYR A 111 13.68 -18.54 -2.22
N THR A 112 12.62 -19.13 -1.64
CA THR A 112 11.24 -18.70 -1.90
C THR A 112 10.98 -17.24 -1.55
N TRP A 113 11.55 -16.72 -0.44
CA TRP A 113 11.37 -15.32 -0.07
C TRP A 113 11.95 -14.35 -1.10
N ASN A 114 13.09 -14.67 -1.70
CA ASN A 114 13.70 -13.82 -2.72
C ASN A 114 12.88 -13.80 -4.01
N ILE A 115 12.29 -14.93 -4.40
CA ILE A 115 11.37 -14.98 -5.55
C ILE A 115 10.14 -14.14 -5.28
N ILE A 116 9.51 -14.27 -4.11
CA ILE A 116 8.31 -13.49 -3.76
C ILE A 116 8.59 -11.99 -3.83
N LEU A 117 9.71 -11.53 -3.24
CA LEU A 117 10.10 -10.13 -3.28
C LEU A 117 10.38 -9.65 -4.70
N LEU A 118 11.05 -10.46 -5.51
CA LEU A 118 11.32 -10.14 -6.91
C LEU A 118 10.02 -10.01 -7.71
N THR A 119 9.08 -10.94 -7.54
CA THR A 119 7.78 -10.88 -8.22
C THR A 119 7.01 -9.62 -7.82
N LEU A 120 6.93 -9.30 -6.53
CA LEU A 120 6.26 -8.08 -6.06
C LEU A 120 6.93 -6.81 -6.60
N PHE A 121 8.25 -6.78 -6.64
CA PHE A 121 9.02 -5.68 -7.22
C PHE A 121 8.70 -5.51 -8.71
N ILE A 122 8.69 -6.60 -9.49
CA ILE A 122 8.39 -6.55 -10.93
C ILE A 122 6.97 -6.03 -11.16
N VAL A 123 5.98 -6.52 -10.41
CA VAL A 123 4.59 -6.05 -10.54
C VAL A 123 4.49 -4.56 -10.21
N SER A 124 5.14 -4.10 -9.15
CA SER A 124 5.17 -2.67 -8.78
C SER A 124 5.88 -1.81 -9.85
N ALA A 125 7.04 -2.24 -10.33
CA ALA A 125 7.82 -1.51 -11.32
C ALA A 125 7.09 -1.41 -12.67
N LEU A 126 6.53 -2.53 -13.17
CA LEU A 126 5.80 -2.56 -14.43
C LEU A 126 4.51 -1.74 -14.34
N SER A 127 3.75 -1.87 -13.26
CA SER A 127 2.55 -1.05 -13.06
C SER A 127 2.88 0.44 -12.96
N GLY A 128 4.01 0.81 -12.35
CA GLY A 128 4.49 2.19 -12.30
C GLY A 128 4.81 2.77 -13.68
N VAL A 129 5.47 1.99 -14.54
CA VAL A 129 5.75 2.41 -15.93
C VAL A 129 4.45 2.51 -16.74
N LEU A 130 3.53 1.56 -16.58
CA LEU A 130 2.24 1.56 -17.27
C LEU A 130 1.37 2.77 -16.90
N LEU A 131 1.47 3.28 -15.67
CA LEU A 131 0.73 4.45 -15.21
C LEU A 131 1.08 5.75 -15.95
N GLU A 132 2.28 5.84 -16.51
CA GLU A 132 2.68 6.99 -17.33
C GLU A 132 1.86 7.04 -18.64
N PHE A 133 1.48 5.88 -19.17
CA PHE A 133 0.72 5.76 -20.41
C PHE A 133 -0.80 5.67 -20.18
N ILE A 134 -1.22 5.00 -19.09
CA ILE A 134 -2.62 4.71 -18.79
C ILE A 134 -2.93 5.20 -17.37
N ARG A 135 -3.48 6.41 -17.28
CA ARG A 135 -3.86 7.03 -16.00
C ARG A 135 -5.28 6.61 -15.61
N ASP A 136 -5.43 5.34 -15.24
CA ASP A 136 -6.68 4.75 -14.76
C ASP A 136 -6.57 4.33 -13.28
N LEU A 137 -7.66 4.52 -12.54
CA LEU A 137 -7.77 4.31 -11.09
C LEU A 137 -7.47 2.85 -10.71
N THR A 138 -7.80 1.90 -11.59
CA THR A 138 -7.49 0.48 -11.38
C THR A 138 -5.98 0.25 -11.30
N TRP A 139 -5.22 0.83 -12.24
CA TRP A 139 -3.76 0.69 -12.28
C TRP A 139 -3.08 1.42 -11.12
N ILE A 140 -3.64 2.56 -10.70
CA ILE A 140 -3.16 3.29 -9.52
C ILE A 140 -3.35 2.41 -8.28
N THR A 141 -4.51 1.76 -8.16
CA THR A 141 -4.81 0.85 -7.04
C THR A 141 -3.87 -0.37 -7.06
N ILE A 142 -3.64 -0.98 -8.22
CA ILE A 142 -2.74 -2.14 -8.35
C ILE A 142 -1.30 -1.74 -7.98
N HIS A 143 -0.80 -0.63 -8.50
CA HIS A 143 0.54 -0.15 -8.22
C HIS A 143 0.74 0.15 -6.73
N THR A 144 -0.17 0.92 -6.14
CA THR A 144 -0.09 1.31 -4.72
C THR A 144 -0.15 0.10 -3.78
N VAL A 145 -1.07 -0.84 -4.03
CA VAL A 145 -1.19 -2.07 -3.22
C VAL A 145 0.05 -2.95 -3.37
N ALA A 146 0.54 -3.16 -4.60
CA ALA A 146 1.74 -3.96 -4.84
C ALA A 146 2.98 -3.35 -4.18
N SER A 147 3.15 -2.03 -4.27
CA SER A 147 4.26 -1.30 -3.65
C SER A 147 4.22 -1.38 -2.12
N LEU A 148 3.03 -1.23 -1.52
CA LEU A 148 2.88 -1.33 -0.07
C LEU A 148 3.15 -2.76 0.43
N LEU A 149 2.67 -3.78 -0.28
CA LEU A 149 2.97 -5.18 0.03
C LEU A 149 4.46 -5.49 -0.10
N PHE A 150 5.11 -5.02 -1.17
CA PHE A 150 6.55 -5.20 -1.38
C PHE A 150 7.35 -4.59 -0.22
N LEU A 151 7.04 -3.35 0.17
CA LEU A 151 7.67 -2.68 1.29
C LEU A 151 7.48 -3.46 2.59
N TRP A 152 6.24 -3.86 2.87
CA TRP A 152 5.89 -4.55 4.11
C TRP A 152 6.59 -5.91 4.24
N VAL A 153 6.53 -6.73 3.19
CA VAL A 153 7.22 -8.03 3.11
C VAL A 153 8.74 -7.85 3.13
N GLY A 154 9.26 -6.81 2.48
CA GLY A 154 10.67 -6.45 2.45
C GLY A 154 11.20 -6.14 3.85
N ILE A 155 10.49 -5.32 4.63
CA ILE A 155 10.87 -5.01 6.01
C ILE A 155 10.93 -6.29 6.86
N TYR A 156 9.92 -7.15 6.76
CA TYR A 156 9.93 -8.45 7.46
C TYR A 156 11.15 -9.30 7.07
N HIS A 157 11.46 -9.40 5.77
CA HIS A 157 12.61 -10.15 5.27
C HIS A 157 13.94 -9.60 5.79
N VAL A 158 14.10 -8.27 5.78
CA VAL A 158 15.30 -7.59 6.30
C VAL A 158 15.46 -7.85 7.80
N ILE A 159 14.41 -7.71 8.61
CA ILE A 159 14.48 -8.01 10.06
C ILE A 159 14.92 -9.45 10.31
N LYS A 160 14.39 -10.39 9.54
CA LYS A 160 14.75 -11.81 9.61
C LYS A 160 16.22 -12.07 9.25
N HIS A 161 16.76 -11.41 8.23
CA HIS A 161 18.17 -11.54 7.84
C HIS A 161 19.11 -10.82 8.81
N ALA A 162 18.75 -9.61 9.25
CA ALA A 162 19.51 -8.85 10.25
C ALA A 162 19.75 -9.68 11.52
N LYS A 163 18.72 -10.41 11.97
CA LYS A 163 18.81 -11.36 13.09
C LYS A 163 19.87 -12.45 12.88
N TYR A 164 19.95 -13.03 11.68
CA TYR A 164 20.96 -14.03 11.36
C TYR A 164 22.38 -13.44 11.44
N TYR A 165 22.58 -12.24 10.88
CA TYR A 165 23.88 -11.57 10.89
C TYR A 165 24.32 -11.14 12.30
N VAL A 166 23.42 -10.55 13.10
CA VAL A 166 23.71 -10.16 14.50
C VAL A 166 24.14 -11.37 15.34
N ARG A 167 23.48 -12.53 15.17
CA ARG A 167 23.87 -13.78 15.85
C ARG A 167 25.22 -14.32 15.39
N LYS A 168 25.57 -14.13 14.12
CA LYS A 168 26.87 -14.55 13.57
C LYS A 168 27.99 -13.67 14.14
N LEU A 169 27.78 -12.35 14.19
CA LEU A 169 28.71 -11.39 14.79
C LEU A 169 28.94 -11.66 16.29
N LYS A 170 27.87 -11.91 17.05
CA LYS A 170 27.96 -12.21 18.48
C LYS A 170 28.76 -13.49 18.77
N ARG A 171 28.63 -14.53 17.93
CA ARG A 171 29.42 -15.77 18.05
C ARG A 171 30.90 -15.52 17.79
N LYS A 172 31.23 -14.82 16.70
CA LYS A 172 32.64 -14.48 16.36
C LYS A 172 33.35 -13.70 17.48
N ASN A 173 32.64 -12.83 18.20
CA ASN A 173 33.21 -12.07 19.32
C ASN A 173 33.44 -12.93 20.58
N ILE A 174 32.67 -14.01 20.77
CA ILE A 174 32.88 -14.97 21.87
C ILE A 174 34.09 -15.86 21.55
N ASP A 175 34.23 -16.31 20.30
CA ASP A 175 35.34 -17.20 19.89
C ASP A 175 36.71 -16.51 19.90
N ASN A 176 36.74 -15.16 19.89
CA ASN A 176 37.94 -14.34 19.92
C ASN A 176 38.39 -13.90 21.34
N LYS A 177 37.67 -14.32 22.39
CA LYS A 177 37.94 -13.96 23.79
C LYS A 177 38.34 -15.20 24.58
#